data_AF-A0A943I8F1-F1
#
_entry.id   AF-A0A943I8F1-F1
#
_cell.length_a   1.000
_cell.length_b   1.000
_cell.length_c   1.000
_cell.angle_alpha   90.00
_cell.angle_beta   90.00
_cell.angle_gamma   90.00
#
_symmetry.space_group_name_H-M   'P 1'
#
loop_
_entity.id
_entity.type
_entity.pdbx_description
1 polymer ?
#
loop_
_entity_poly.entity_id
_entity_poly.type
_entity_poly.pdbx_seq_one_letter_code
_entity_poly.pdbx_strand_id
1 'polypeptide(L)'
;MNPSLIMSFIVTMIVTALLIPIVMKVGTKLGIVAHKNKRTVHKIEVPRIGGYAIYISSLIGMVIFLKTDPQINAILIASFLVFFIGLFDDVHDLSPKTKLIVELIAALIVILYGDIYLKGFDFLPADWPPILPGAITVLWIVGITNAINLIDGLDGLSSGISIIVLFTISITSLTSGRTDIASLSLVLAGAIMGFLFYNFYPAKIFLGDCGALYIGFMISVISLLGFGYNVSTFFTLGAPIVVLMVPIMDTLIAIIRRKVHHKKFSEADKAHLHHNLMFKLKLGHRKSVIVLYGVTFLFSLTSYIYLYDSLLGTIMFIVLMLIFELFVEITNMVSRKYKPLLTIINIFVQSDRLPKIKFLECYRLKRSKKRIIADRLIIISCLLLIISGVGFYLYDDNSKPMAEETRTTPYIKTGSSELLNDIYIRLDKSYQNKLINEECQLVAAYFATDYFTLNGKKDGQIGGLDYVYPSLQSEFSSFALKSFYTYKEKYPKLEIVDYEIISFSPSKVVVDGLEDNEYYNVLISLKFNREVDDISKSANIVLVLENERFYVVGIDNA
;
A
#
# COMPACT_ATOMS: atom_id res chain seq x y z
N MET A 1 10.15 10.86 10.34
CA MET A 1 9.27 9.72 10.67
C MET A 1 8.41 10.14 11.85
N ASN A 2 7.08 10.12 11.72
CA ASN A 2 6.19 10.57 12.78
C ASN A 2 6.41 9.69 14.05
N PRO A 3 6.77 10.26 15.21
CA PRO A 3 7.03 9.48 16.43
C PRO A 3 5.87 8.55 16.81
N SER A 4 4.63 8.92 16.45
CA SER A 4 3.43 8.13 16.69
C SER A 4 3.47 6.74 16.04
N LEU A 5 4.09 6.60 14.86
CA LEU A 5 4.18 5.33 14.13
C LEU A 5 5.09 4.33 14.84
N ILE A 6 6.23 4.80 15.34
CA ILE A 6 7.16 3.96 16.10
C ILE A 6 6.51 3.56 17.42
N MET A 7 5.85 4.52 18.07
CA MET A 7 5.15 4.27 19.33
C MET A 7 4.00 3.28 19.15
N SER A 8 3.27 3.31 18.03
CA SER A 8 2.17 2.37 17.78
C SER A 8 2.63 0.93 17.72
N PHE A 9 3.79 0.67 17.10
CA PHE A 9 4.43 -0.64 17.09
C PHE A 9 4.96 -1.05 18.48
N ILE A 10 5.71 -0.16 19.14
CA ILE A 10 6.38 -0.48 20.41
C ILE A 10 5.35 -0.73 21.53
N VAL A 11 4.33 0.12 21.63
CA VAL A 11 3.30 0.01 22.68
C VAL A 11 2.55 -1.31 22.53
N THR A 12 2.07 -1.65 21.34
CA THR A 12 1.31 -2.91 21.15
C THR A 12 2.21 -4.15 21.31
N MET A 13 3.47 -4.07 20.92
CA MET A 13 4.46 -5.12 21.19
C MET A 13 4.63 -5.36 22.70
N ILE A 14 4.82 -4.30 23.48
CA ILE A 14 4.97 -4.41 24.94
C ILE A 14 3.67 -4.93 25.57
N VAL A 15 2.52 -4.39 25.19
CA VAL A 15 1.22 -4.81 25.73
C VAL A 15 0.98 -6.30 25.47
N THR A 16 1.20 -6.79 24.25
CA THR A 16 1.08 -8.23 23.97
C THR A 16 2.08 -9.03 24.81
N ALA A 17 3.36 -8.62 24.84
CA ALA A 17 4.40 -9.36 25.56
C ALA A 17 4.11 -9.48 27.07
N LEU A 18 3.45 -8.48 27.68
CA LEU A 18 2.98 -8.50 29.06
C LEU A 18 1.71 -9.33 29.27
N LEU A 19 0.80 -9.35 28.30
CA LEU A 19 -0.43 -10.14 28.37
C LEU A 19 -0.18 -11.64 28.20
N ILE A 20 0.81 -12.06 27.42
CA ILE A 20 1.04 -13.49 27.12
C ILE A 20 1.23 -14.36 28.38
N PRO A 21 2.06 -14.01 29.38
CA PRO A 21 2.18 -14.80 30.61
C PRO A 21 0.84 -15.00 31.35
N ILE A 22 -0.07 -14.01 31.29
CA ILE A 22 -1.40 -14.09 31.89
C ILE A 22 -2.28 -15.05 31.07
N VAL A 23 -2.31 -14.84 29.75
CA VAL A 23 -3.08 -15.67 28.81
C VAL A 23 -2.64 -17.13 28.85
N MET A 24 -1.34 -17.40 28.98
CA MET A 24 -0.82 -18.76 29.17
C MET A 24 -1.40 -19.42 30.42
N LYS A 25 -1.38 -18.74 31.58
CA LYS A 25 -1.93 -19.28 32.84
C LYS A 25 -3.43 -19.55 32.74
N VAL A 26 -4.17 -18.61 32.14
CA VAL A 26 -5.62 -18.73 31.96
C VAL A 26 -5.95 -19.87 30.99
N GLY A 27 -5.27 -19.95 29.85
CA GLY A 27 -5.46 -20.99 28.85
C GLY A 27 -5.21 -22.39 29.42
N THR A 28 -4.14 -22.58 30.19
CA THR A 28 -3.88 -23.84 30.89
C THR A 28 -4.97 -24.17 31.91
N LYS A 29 -5.44 -23.19 32.69
CA LYS A 29 -6.48 -23.41 33.72
C LYS A 29 -7.85 -23.75 33.11
N LEU A 30 -8.17 -23.18 31.95
CA LEU A 30 -9.41 -23.44 31.21
C LEU A 30 -9.32 -24.70 30.32
N GLY A 31 -8.15 -25.34 30.22
CA GLY A 31 -7.96 -26.51 29.36
C GLY A 31 -7.89 -26.19 27.87
N ILE A 32 -7.72 -24.92 27.48
CA ILE A 32 -7.57 -24.48 26.08
C ILE A 32 -6.12 -24.70 25.65
N VAL A 33 -5.74 -25.98 25.54
CA VAL A 33 -4.38 -26.44 25.26
C VAL A 33 -4.37 -27.37 24.05
N ALA A 34 -3.29 -27.32 23.27
CA ALA A 34 -3.05 -28.30 22.23
C ALA A 34 -2.64 -29.63 22.86
N HIS A 35 -3.57 -30.59 22.84
CA HIS A 35 -3.35 -31.93 23.35
C HIS A 35 -2.46 -32.76 22.40
N LYS A 36 -1.78 -33.75 22.98
CA LYS A 36 -0.94 -34.69 22.21
C LYS A 36 -1.81 -35.53 21.28
N ASN A 37 -1.51 -35.52 19.98
CA ASN A 37 -2.11 -36.45 19.02
C ASN A 37 -1.01 -37.10 18.18
N LYS A 38 -1.29 -38.25 17.53
CA LYS A 38 -0.39 -38.90 16.55
C LYS A 38 -0.02 -37.99 15.36
N ARG A 39 -0.64 -36.81 15.26
CA ARG A 39 -0.49 -35.80 14.21
C ARG A 39 0.35 -34.58 14.63
N THR A 40 0.63 -34.39 15.92
CA THR A 40 1.32 -33.19 16.46
C THR A 40 2.80 -33.49 16.73
N VAL A 41 3.69 -32.56 16.37
CA VAL A 41 5.16 -32.71 16.56
C VAL A 41 5.58 -32.48 18.03
N HIS A 42 4.72 -31.88 18.85
CA HIS A 42 5.02 -31.48 20.23
C HIS A 42 4.87 -32.60 21.25
N LYS A 43 5.77 -32.62 22.24
CA LYS A 43 5.82 -33.64 23.30
C LYS A 43 5.10 -33.23 24.60
N ILE A 44 4.66 -31.97 24.71
CA ILE A 44 4.10 -31.33 25.91
C ILE A 44 2.83 -30.57 25.50
N GLU A 45 1.86 -30.44 26.40
CA GLU A 45 0.68 -29.60 26.20
C GLU A 45 1.09 -28.11 26.19
N VAL A 46 0.64 -27.38 25.18
CA VAL A 46 0.97 -25.97 24.98
C VAL A 46 -0.34 -25.18 24.86
N PRO A 47 -0.55 -24.09 25.62
CA PRO A 47 -1.77 -23.27 25.49
C PRO A 47 -1.99 -22.81 24.05
N ARG A 48 -3.25 -22.81 23.59
CA ARG A 48 -3.63 -22.46 22.20
C ARG A 48 -4.60 -21.28 22.17
N ILE A 49 -4.20 -20.17 22.80
CA ILE A 49 -5.05 -18.97 22.94
C ILE A 49 -4.24 -17.67 22.79
N GLY A 50 -3.09 -17.73 22.11
CA GLY A 50 -2.21 -16.58 21.92
C GLY A 50 -2.87 -15.40 21.19
N GLY A 51 -3.79 -15.70 20.28
CA GLY A 51 -4.58 -14.71 19.55
C GLY A 51 -5.33 -13.73 20.44
N TYR A 52 -5.75 -14.14 21.63
CA TYR A 52 -6.42 -13.25 22.60
C TYR A 52 -5.55 -12.05 22.97
N ALA A 53 -4.26 -12.28 23.27
CA ALA A 53 -3.35 -11.20 23.63
C ALA A 53 -3.10 -10.25 22.44
N ILE A 54 -2.99 -10.80 21.23
CA ILE A 54 -2.82 -10.02 19.99
C ILE A 54 -4.04 -9.14 19.75
N TYR A 55 -5.25 -9.71 19.83
CA TYR A 55 -6.50 -8.99 19.63
C TYR A 55 -6.63 -7.82 20.61
N ILE A 56 -6.53 -8.07 21.91
CA ILE A 56 -6.65 -7.02 22.94
C ILE A 56 -5.58 -5.94 22.79
N SER A 57 -4.32 -6.32 22.52
CA SER A 57 -3.25 -5.37 22.31
C SER A 57 -3.49 -4.49 21.09
N SER A 58 -3.91 -5.09 19.96
CA SER A 58 -4.22 -4.35 18.75
C SER A 58 -5.43 -3.43 18.92
N LEU A 59 -6.45 -3.83 19.69
CA LEU A 59 -7.60 -2.98 20.02
C LEU A 59 -7.15 -1.74 20.80
N ILE A 60 -6.32 -1.92 21.84
CA ILE A 60 -5.72 -0.82 22.60
C ILE A 60 -4.91 0.09 21.68
N GLY A 61 -4.09 -0.49 20.79
CA GLY A 61 -3.32 0.27 19.81
C GLY A 61 -4.20 1.08 18.85
N MET A 62 -5.28 0.50 18.33
CA MET A 62 -6.21 1.20 17.45
C MET A 62 -6.87 2.38 18.18
N VAL A 63 -7.27 2.22 19.44
CA VAL A 63 -7.89 3.29 20.24
C VAL A 63 -6.91 4.44 20.51
N ILE A 64 -5.63 4.15 20.74
CA ILE A 64 -4.63 5.17 21.07
C ILE A 64 -4.11 5.90 19.81
N PHE A 65 -3.90 5.16 18.71
CA PHE A 65 -3.13 5.65 17.56
C PHE A 65 -3.95 5.91 16.30
N LEU A 66 -5.22 5.51 16.24
CA LEU A 66 -6.09 5.74 15.08
C LEU A 66 -7.23 6.67 15.44
N LYS A 67 -7.67 7.46 14.45
CA LYS A 67 -8.90 8.24 14.56
C LYS A 67 -10.08 7.38 14.14
N THR A 68 -11.18 7.50 14.86
CA THR A 68 -12.40 6.76 14.54
C THR A 68 -13.08 7.36 13.32
N ASP A 69 -13.37 6.51 12.34
CA ASP A 69 -14.18 6.81 11.17
C ASP A 69 -15.03 5.57 10.81
N PRO A 70 -15.92 5.64 9.80
CA PRO A 70 -16.72 4.48 9.39
C PRO A 70 -15.89 3.26 8.96
N GLN A 71 -14.71 3.46 8.36
CA GLN A 71 -13.82 2.38 7.91
C GLN A 71 -13.25 1.61 9.10
N ILE A 72 -12.67 2.33 10.07
CA ILE A 72 -12.14 1.77 11.31
C ILE A 72 -13.26 1.11 12.13
N ASN A 73 -14.45 1.71 12.19
CA ASN A 73 -15.60 1.09 12.86
C ASN A 73 -16.01 -0.24 12.22
N ALA A 74 -16.07 -0.30 10.88
CA ALA A 74 -16.36 -1.55 10.18
C ALA A 74 -15.30 -2.62 10.45
N ILE A 75 -14.02 -2.26 10.46
CA ILE A 75 -12.90 -3.15 10.79
C ILE A 75 -13.04 -3.69 12.22
N LEU A 76 -13.33 -2.82 13.20
CA LEU A 76 -13.48 -3.23 14.60
C LEU A 76 -14.63 -4.21 14.80
N ILE A 77 -15.80 -3.94 14.22
CA ILE A 77 -16.98 -4.81 14.31
C ILE A 77 -16.72 -6.15 13.62
N ALA A 78 -16.25 -6.12 12.37
CA ALA A 78 -16.02 -7.33 11.58
C ALA A 78 -14.89 -8.19 12.16
N SER A 79 -13.79 -7.57 12.60
CA SER A 79 -12.67 -8.30 13.20
C SER A 79 -13.02 -8.90 14.57
N PHE A 80 -13.89 -8.26 15.35
CA PHE A 80 -14.45 -8.85 16.58
C PHE A 80 -15.22 -10.13 16.28
N LEU A 81 -16.07 -10.15 15.25
CA LEU A 81 -16.80 -11.37 14.86
C LEU A 81 -15.86 -12.51 14.46
N VAL A 82 -14.84 -12.20 13.65
CA VAL A 82 -13.85 -13.20 13.19
C VAL A 82 -12.99 -13.71 14.35
N PHE A 83 -12.53 -12.81 15.23
CA PHE A 83 -11.81 -13.20 16.44
C PHE A 83 -12.67 -14.09 17.33
N PHE A 84 -13.92 -13.70 17.57
CA PHE A 84 -14.83 -14.41 18.45
C PHE A 84 -15.17 -15.81 17.94
N ILE A 85 -15.44 -15.98 16.63
CA ILE A 85 -15.70 -17.31 16.07
C ILE A 85 -14.46 -18.20 16.16
N GLY A 86 -13.26 -17.66 15.96
CA GLY A 86 -12.02 -18.40 16.14
C GLY A 86 -11.76 -18.78 17.61
N LEU A 87 -12.11 -17.90 18.56
CA LEU A 87 -12.02 -18.21 19.98
C LEU A 87 -13.02 -19.30 20.38
N PHE A 88 -14.22 -19.26 19.82
CA PHE A 88 -15.22 -20.30 20.05
C PHE A 88 -14.77 -21.63 19.44
N ASP A 89 -14.09 -21.60 18.29
CA ASP A 89 -13.48 -22.77 17.64
C ASP A 89 -12.35 -23.40 18.45
N ASP A 90 -11.46 -22.58 19.04
CA ASP A 90 -10.38 -23.06 19.92
C ASP A 90 -10.92 -23.83 21.15
N VAL A 91 -12.19 -23.63 21.53
CA VAL A 91 -12.84 -24.32 22.66
C VAL A 91 -13.73 -25.49 22.21
N HIS A 92 -14.44 -25.37 21.10
CA HIS A 92 -15.53 -26.29 20.72
C HIS A 92 -15.31 -27.06 19.40
N ASP A 93 -14.19 -26.87 18.68
CA ASP A 93 -13.89 -27.51 17.39
C ASP A 93 -15.06 -27.40 16.39
N LEU A 94 -15.28 -26.20 15.84
CA LEU A 94 -16.43 -25.93 14.97
C LEU A 94 -16.26 -26.53 13.57
N SER A 95 -17.40 -26.66 12.88
CA SER A 95 -17.37 -27.03 11.47
C SER A 95 -16.76 -25.91 10.62
N PRO A 96 -15.95 -26.22 9.59
CA PRO A 96 -15.41 -25.21 8.68
C PRO A 96 -16.50 -24.34 8.01
N LYS A 97 -17.71 -24.88 7.82
CA LYS A 97 -18.84 -24.12 7.25
C LYS A 97 -19.28 -22.98 8.16
N THR A 98 -19.30 -23.20 9.48
CA THR A 98 -19.68 -22.19 10.46
C THR A 98 -18.70 -21.02 10.42
N LYS A 99 -17.40 -21.31 10.39
CA LYS A 99 -16.35 -20.29 10.27
C LYS A 99 -16.50 -19.47 8.98
N LEU A 100 -16.68 -20.15 7.84
CA LEU A 100 -16.89 -19.49 6.55
C LEU A 100 -18.11 -18.56 6.53
N ILE A 101 -19.23 -18.94 7.16
CA ILE A 101 -20.42 -18.06 7.22
C ILE A 101 -20.10 -16.77 7.99
N VAL A 102 -19.39 -16.85 9.11
CA VAL A 102 -19.03 -15.66 9.90
C VAL A 102 -18.03 -14.79 9.16
N GLU A 103 -17.03 -15.38 8.50
CA GLU A 103 -16.07 -14.66 7.65
C GLU A 103 -16.77 -13.94 6.48
N LEU A 104 -17.78 -14.57 5.86
CA LEU A 104 -18.61 -13.95 4.83
C LEU A 104 -19.38 -12.76 5.37
N ILE A 105 -20.00 -12.88 6.54
CA ILE A 105 -20.72 -11.77 7.20
C ILE A 105 -19.73 -10.63 7.52
N ALA A 106 -18.57 -10.95 8.07
CA ALA A 106 -17.52 -9.96 8.36
C ALA A 106 -17.05 -9.23 7.10
N ALA A 107 -16.83 -9.95 5.99
CA ALA A 107 -16.49 -9.35 4.70
C ALA A 107 -17.60 -8.42 4.18
N LEU A 108 -18.87 -8.79 4.33
CA LEU A 108 -19.99 -7.95 3.94
C LEU A 108 -20.09 -6.67 4.80
N ILE A 109 -19.78 -6.73 6.10
CA ILE A 109 -19.72 -5.53 6.96
C ILE A 109 -18.63 -4.58 6.45
N VAL A 110 -17.44 -5.11 6.15
CA VAL A 110 -16.33 -4.32 5.60
C VAL A 110 -16.70 -3.62 4.29
N ILE A 111 -17.41 -4.31 3.41
CA ILE A 111 -17.84 -3.77 2.11
C ILE A 111 -18.99 -2.76 2.27
N LEU A 112 -20.07 -3.14 2.95
CA LEU A 112 -21.32 -2.38 2.97
C LEU A 112 -21.30 -1.21 3.96
N TYR A 113 -20.63 -1.37 5.10
CA TYR A 113 -20.54 -0.33 6.13
C TYR A 113 -19.22 0.44 6.04
N GLY A 114 -18.12 -0.24 5.78
CA GLY A 114 -16.80 0.39 5.66
C GLY A 114 -16.50 1.00 4.30
N ASP A 115 -17.29 0.70 3.26
CA ASP A 115 -16.98 1.06 1.86
C ASP A 115 -15.57 0.59 1.42
N ILE A 116 -15.10 -0.52 2.01
CA ILE A 116 -13.78 -1.10 1.74
C ILE A 116 -13.96 -2.29 0.80
N TYR A 117 -13.74 -2.03 -0.49
CA TYR A 117 -13.76 -3.05 -1.52
C TYR A 117 -12.83 -2.67 -2.66
N LEU A 118 -12.62 -3.60 -3.59
CA LEU A 118 -11.82 -3.36 -4.77
C LEU A 118 -12.45 -2.26 -5.65
N LYS A 119 -11.79 -1.12 -5.72
CA LYS A 119 -12.12 0.01 -6.61
C LYS A 119 -11.20 -0.03 -7.85
N GLY A 120 -11.58 0.66 -8.92
CA GLY A 120 -10.70 0.83 -10.09
C GLY A 120 -10.73 -0.30 -11.12
N PHE A 121 -11.90 -0.91 -11.38
CA PHE A 121 -12.12 -1.70 -12.59
C PHE A 121 -12.37 -0.75 -13.79
N ASP A 122 -11.43 0.14 -14.08
CA ASP A 122 -11.63 1.22 -15.08
C ASP A 122 -11.73 0.71 -16.52
N PHE A 123 -11.41 -0.57 -16.75
CA PHE A 123 -11.66 -1.27 -18.01
C PHE A 123 -13.08 -1.83 -18.14
N LEU A 124 -13.84 -1.90 -17.04
CA LEU A 124 -15.25 -2.24 -17.06
C LEU A 124 -16.06 -0.93 -17.25
N PRO A 125 -17.16 -0.96 -18.02
CA PRO A 125 -18.06 0.18 -18.15
C PRO A 125 -18.48 0.74 -16.79
N ALA A 126 -18.59 2.06 -16.66
CA ALA A 126 -18.99 2.74 -15.41
C ALA A 126 -20.35 2.25 -14.86
N ASP A 127 -21.22 1.76 -15.74
CA ASP A 127 -22.55 1.22 -15.42
C ASP A 127 -22.52 -0.28 -15.01
N TRP A 128 -21.35 -0.91 -14.92
CA TRP A 128 -21.24 -2.31 -14.56
C TRP A 128 -21.67 -2.54 -13.11
N PRO A 129 -22.49 -3.57 -12.80
CA PRO A 129 -22.97 -3.79 -11.45
C PRO A 129 -21.81 -3.95 -10.44
N PRO A 130 -21.84 -3.28 -9.27
CA PRO A 130 -20.79 -3.37 -8.24
C PRO A 130 -20.70 -4.77 -7.58
N ILE A 131 -21.48 -5.73 -8.06
CA ILE A 131 -21.55 -7.12 -7.60
C ILE A 131 -20.23 -7.84 -7.83
N LEU A 132 -19.58 -7.67 -8.99
CA LEU A 132 -18.35 -8.40 -9.31
C LEU A 132 -17.15 -7.94 -8.44
N PRO A 133 -16.86 -6.63 -8.29
CA PRO A 133 -15.83 -6.17 -7.35
C PRO A 133 -16.12 -6.59 -5.91
N GLY A 134 -17.39 -6.52 -5.47
CA GLY A 134 -17.80 -7.00 -4.16
C GLY A 134 -17.54 -8.49 -3.97
N ALA A 135 -17.91 -9.33 -4.94
CA ALA A 135 -17.69 -10.78 -4.88
C ALA A 135 -16.18 -11.14 -4.84
N ILE A 136 -15.35 -10.47 -5.63
CA ILE A 136 -13.90 -10.66 -5.61
C ILE A 136 -13.32 -10.21 -4.26
N THR A 137 -13.81 -9.11 -3.71
CA THR A 137 -13.41 -8.62 -2.38
C THR A 137 -13.76 -9.64 -1.28
N VAL A 138 -14.96 -10.23 -1.34
CA VAL A 138 -15.35 -11.29 -0.40
C VAL A 138 -14.42 -12.50 -0.54
N LEU A 139 -14.14 -12.95 -1.76
CA LEU A 139 -13.20 -14.06 -2.00
C LEU A 139 -11.80 -13.74 -1.50
N TRP A 140 -11.36 -12.48 -1.63
CA TRP A 140 -10.08 -12.00 -1.13
C TRP A 140 -10.03 -12.08 0.40
N ILE A 141 -11.00 -11.47 1.09
CA ILE A 141 -11.04 -11.44 2.55
C ILE A 141 -11.09 -12.86 3.12
N VAL A 142 -12.05 -13.68 2.67
CA VAL A 142 -12.21 -15.06 3.14
C VAL A 142 -11.00 -15.93 2.76
N GLY A 143 -10.48 -15.77 1.54
CA GLY A 143 -9.35 -16.54 1.02
C GLY A 143 -8.06 -16.29 1.80
N ILE A 144 -7.69 -15.03 2.01
CA ILE A 144 -6.50 -14.67 2.77
C ILE A 144 -6.64 -15.03 4.26
N THR A 145 -7.83 -14.83 4.84
CA THR A 145 -8.13 -15.26 6.22
C THR A 145 -7.83 -16.74 6.42
N ASN A 146 -8.34 -17.60 5.54
CA ASN A 146 -8.10 -19.04 5.60
C ASN A 146 -6.67 -19.43 5.21
N ALA A 147 -6.01 -18.70 4.30
CA ALA A 147 -4.63 -18.97 3.93
C ALA A 147 -3.67 -18.77 5.11
N ILE A 148 -3.86 -17.71 5.90
CA ILE A 148 -3.08 -17.46 7.13
C ILE A 148 -3.41 -18.50 8.21
N ASN A 149 -4.66 -18.93 8.33
CA ASN A 149 -5.02 -20.03 9.24
C ASN A 149 -4.35 -21.36 8.86
N LEU A 150 -4.30 -21.67 7.57
CA LEU A 150 -3.73 -22.94 7.08
C LEU A 150 -2.20 -22.99 7.17
N ILE A 151 -1.51 -21.85 7.03
CA ILE A 151 -0.05 -21.80 7.13
C ILE A 151 0.45 -21.83 8.59
N ASP A 152 -0.42 -21.61 9.58
CA ASP A 152 -0.13 -21.69 11.02
C ASP A 152 0.08 -23.13 11.52
N GLY A 153 1.04 -23.83 10.90
CA GLY A 153 1.39 -25.22 11.21
C GLY A 153 2.73 -25.39 11.93
N LEU A 154 3.51 -24.31 12.08
CA LEU A 154 4.83 -24.31 12.73
C LEU A 154 5.02 -23.11 13.65
N ASP A 155 5.67 -23.32 14.80
CA ASP A 155 6.11 -22.29 15.74
C ASP A 155 6.77 -21.09 15.02
N GLY A 156 6.17 -19.91 15.20
CA GLY A 156 6.60 -18.64 14.63
C GLY A 156 6.15 -18.38 13.20
N LEU A 157 5.81 -19.39 12.41
CA LEU A 157 5.68 -19.26 10.95
C LEU A 157 4.65 -18.22 10.52
N SER A 158 3.39 -18.37 10.96
CA SER A 158 2.31 -17.46 10.58
C SER A 158 2.57 -16.03 11.08
N SER A 159 3.03 -15.90 12.33
CA SER A 159 3.34 -14.61 12.94
C SER A 159 4.48 -13.85 12.24
N GLY A 160 5.59 -14.53 11.91
CA GLY A 160 6.69 -13.85 11.24
C GLY A 160 6.41 -13.48 9.79
N ILE A 161 5.69 -14.34 9.04
CA ILE A 161 5.21 -13.98 7.70
C ILE A 161 4.30 -12.74 7.78
N SER A 162 3.35 -12.75 8.72
CA SER A 162 2.41 -11.64 8.94
C SER A 162 3.12 -10.33 9.28
N ILE A 163 4.15 -10.35 10.12
CA ILE A 163 4.96 -9.17 10.45
C ILE A 163 5.67 -8.62 9.21
N ILE A 164 6.30 -9.47 8.39
CA ILE A 164 6.96 -9.04 7.14
C ILE A 164 5.94 -8.38 6.21
N VAL A 165 4.77 -8.99 6.05
CA VAL A 165 3.67 -8.43 5.23
C VAL A 165 3.25 -7.06 5.76
N LEU A 166 2.96 -6.94 7.06
CA LEU A 166 2.46 -5.70 7.65
C LEU A 166 3.50 -4.58 7.63
N PHE A 167 4.78 -4.88 7.83
CA PHE A 167 5.85 -3.88 7.65
C PHE A 167 5.92 -3.40 6.20
N THR A 168 5.76 -4.32 5.24
CA THR A 168 5.77 -3.97 3.82
C THR A 168 4.59 -3.06 3.50
N ILE A 169 3.38 -3.42 3.93
CA ILE A 169 2.18 -2.58 3.76
C ILE A 169 2.37 -1.22 4.45
N SER A 170 2.98 -1.19 5.63
CA SER A 170 3.26 0.07 6.32
C SER A 170 4.20 0.95 5.51
N ILE A 171 5.30 0.39 5.00
CA ILE A 171 6.30 1.15 4.22
C ILE A 171 5.68 1.65 2.91
N THR A 172 4.95 0.80 2.18
CA THR A 172 4.27 1.21 0.94
C THR A 172 3.20 2.27 1.21
N SER A 173 2.41 2.15 2.27
CA SER A 173 1.39 3.14 2.63
C SER A 173 2.00 4.50 2.95
N LEU A 174 3.19 4.54 3.58
CA LEU A 174 3.91 5.79 3.84
C LEU A 174 4.36 6.46 2.54
N THR A 175 4.77 5.68 1.52
CA THR A 175 5.12 6.26 0.20
C THR A 175 3.91 6.87 -0.50
N SER A 176 2.70 6.39 -0.19
CA SER A 176 1.43 6.95 -0.69
C SER A 176 0.82 8.01 0.24
N GLY A 177 1.53 8.46 1.28
CA GLY A 177 1.03 9.46 2.24
C GLY A 177 -0.06 8.96 3.20
N ARG A 178 -0.42 7.67 3.16
CA ARG A 178 -1.46 7.04 4.00
C ARG A 178 -0.90 6.62 5.36
N THR A 179 -0.70 7.61 6.23
CA THR A 179 -0.17 7.41 7.60
C THR A 179 -1.12 6.63 8.52
N ASP A 180 -2.42 6.67 8.23
CA ASP A 180 -3.48 5.90 8.89
C ASP A 180 -3.29 4.39 8.68
N ILE A 181 -3.07 3.97 7.44
CA ILE A 181 -2.87 2.55 7.09
C ILE A 181 -1.52 2.06 7.59
N ALA A 182 -0.49 2.91 7.52
CA ALA A 182 0.81 2.63 8.12
C ALA A 182 0.69 2.40 9.64
N SER A 183 -0.04 3.28 10.34
CA SER A 183 -0.29 3.15 11.78
C SER A 183 -1.04 1.86 12.11
N LEU A 184 -2.11 1.55 11.38
CA LEU A 184 -2.91 0.34 11.56
C LEU A 184 -2.09 -0.93 11.34
N SER A 185 -1.24 -0.93 10.31
CA SER A 185 -0.33 -2.04 10.01
C SER A 185 0.71 -2.24 11.11
N LEU A 186 1.30 -1.15 11.63
CA LEU A 186 2.29 -1.19 12.71
C LEU A 186 1.70 -1.56 14.06
N VAL A 187 0.47 -1.13 14.36
CA VAL A 187 -0.30 -1.56 15.55
C VAL A 187 -0.41 -3.08 15.56
N LEU A 188 -0.83 -3.67 14.45
CA LEU A 188 -0.98 -5.12 14.34
C LEU A 188 0.38 -5.83 14.31
N ALA A 189 1.36 -5.32 13.58
CA ALA A 189 2.70 -5.89 13.52
C ALA A 189 3.37 -5.92 14.89
N GLY A 190 3.24 -4.85 15.68
CA GLY A 190 3.72 -4.77 17.05
C GLY A 190 3.02 -5.80 17.94
N ALA A 191 1.68 -5.88 17.86
CA ALA A 191 0.91 -6.85 18.62
C ALA A 191 1.35 -8.29 18.32
N ILE A 192 1.58 -8.64 17.05
CA ILE A 192 2.08 -9.96 16.63
C ILE A 192 3.53 -10.18 17.08
N MET A 193 4.39 -9.15 17.01
CA MET A 193 5.79 -9.24 17.45
C MET A 193 5.93 -9.58 18.94
N GLY A 194 5.09 -8.96 19.79
CA GLY A 194 5.06 -9.28 21.22
C GLY A 194 4.66 -10.74 21.49
N PHE A 195 3.77 -11.31 20.68
CA PHE A 195 3.43 -12.74 20.73
C PHE A 195 4.57 -13.63 20.19
N LEU A 196 5.22 -13.22 19.11
CA LEU A 196 6.28 -13.98 18.46
C LEU A 196 7.44 -14.31 19.41
N PHE A 197 7.76 -13.43 20.38
CA PHE A 197 8.77 -13.72 21.41
C PHE A 197 8.49 -15.01 22.21
N TYR A 198 7.22 -15.38 22.38
CA TYR A 198 6.80 -16.59 23.08
C TYR A 198 6.46 -17.74 22.14
N ASN A 199 6.09 -17.44 20.90
CA ASN A 199 5.72 -18.42 19.88
C ASN A 199 6.91 -18.90 19.02
N PHE A 200 8.03 -18.20 19.02
CA PHE A 200 9.22 -18.62 18.26
C PHE A 200 9.75 -19.99 18.75
N TYR A 201 10.21 -20.84 17.82
CA TYR A 201 10.58 -22.21 18.14
C TYR A 201 11.69 -22.32 19.22
N PRO A 202 11.46 -23.08 20.31
CA PRO A 202 10.27 -23.88 20.62
C PRO A 202 9.15 -23.04 21.27
N ALA A 203 7.93 -23.13 20.75
CA ALA A 203 6.80 -22.32 21.21
C ALA A 203 6.38 -22.64 22.65
N LYS A 204 6.12 -21.59 23.42
CA LYS A 204 5.51 -21.64 24.77
C LYS A 204 3.99 -21.48 24.74
N ILE A 205 3.46 -20.93 23.66
CA ILE A 205 2.04 -20.70 23.41
C ILE A 205 1.80 -20.75 21.90
N PHE A 206 0.68 -21.33 21.48
CA PHE A 206 0.22 -21.34 20.10
C PHE A 206 -0.79 -20.23 19.85
N LEU A 207 -0.86 -19.82 18.58
CA LEU A 207 -1.68 -18.71 18.13
C LEU A 207 -3.17 -19.01 18.32
N GLY A 208 -3.59 -20.23 17.95
CA GLY A 208 -4.99 -20.65 17.94
C GLY A 208 -5.76 -20.13 16.73
N ASP A 209 -6.92 -20.73 16.46
CA ASP A 209 -7.81 -20.29 15.38
C ASP A 209 -8.27 -18.85 15.63
N CYS A 210 -8.46 -18.42 16.89
CA CYS A 210 -8.78 -17.02 17.23
C CYS A 210 -7.75 -16.03 16.67
N GLY A 211 -6.46 -16.34 16.82
CA GLY A 211 -5.38 -15.47 16.36
C GLY A 211 -5.15 -15.56 14.87
N ALA A 212 -5.15 -16.77 14.31
CA ALA A 212 -4.84 -16.96 12.90
C ALA A 212 -5.93 -16.40 11.98
N LEU A 213 -7.21 -16.59 12.34
CA LEU A 213 -8.33 -15.98 11.62
C LEU A 213 -8.33 -14.45 11.77
N TYR A 214 -8.12 -13.93 12.98
CA TYR A 214 -8.04 -12.48 13.21
C TYR A 214 -6.92 -11.83 12.40
N ILE A 215 -5.70 -12.37 12.45
CA ILE A 215 -4.55 -11.83 11.71
C ILE A 215 -4.80 -11.90 10.21
N GLY A 216 -5.29 -13.04 9.70
CA GLY A 216 -5.59 -13.21 8.29
C GLY A 216 -6.65 -12.25 7.78
N PHE A 217 -7.73 -12.06 8.55
CA PHE A 217 -8.77 -11.09 8.24
C PHE A 217 -8.20 -9.67 8.22
N MET A 218 -7.48 -9.27 9.26
CA MET A 218 -6.91 -7.91 9.34
C MET A 218 -5.94 -7.63 8.19
N ILE A 219 -5.03 -8.56 7.87
CA ILE A 219 -4.13 -8.42 6.72
C ILE A 219 -4.91 -8.29 5.42
N SER A 220 -5.98 -9.06 5.25
CA SER A 220 -6.80 -9.00 4.03
C SER A 220 -7.45 -7.62 3.85
N VAL A 221 -7.99 -7.03 4.93
CA VAL A 221 -8.64 -5.72 4.89
C VAL A 221 -7.63 -4.58 4.80
N ILE A 222 -6.54 -4.63 5.58
CA ILE A 222 -5.45 -3.66 5.53
C ILE A 222 -4.82 -3.61 4.13
N SER A 223 -4.65 -4.77 3.48
CA SER A 223 -4.10 -4.81 2.12
C SER A 223 -5.04 -4.22 1.07
N LEU A 224 -6.37 -4.34 1.24
CA LEU A 224 -7.34 -3.64 0.38
C LEU A 224 -7.27 -2.12 0.56
N LEU A 225 -7.06 -1.64 1.79
CA LEU A 225 -6.89 -0.20 2.06
C LEU A 225 -5.56 0.32 1.52
N GLY A 226 -4.45 -0.38 1.80
CA GLY A 226 -3.09 0.09 1.56
C GLY A 226 -2.67 0.15 0.09
N PHE A 227 -3.32 -0.65 -0.76
CA PHE A 227 -3.02 -0.72 -2.19
C PHE A 227 -4.19 -0.31 -3.09
N GLY A 228 -5.39 -0.06 -2.52
CA GLY A 228 -6.63 0.19 -3.27
C GLY A 228 -7.02 1.63 -3.51
N TYR A 229 -6.14 2.60 -3.24
CA TYR A 229 -6.45 4.02 -3.42
C TYR A 229 -5.79 4.57 -4.70
N ASN A 230 -6.60 4.90 -5.72
CA ASN A 230 -6.21 5.59 -6.97
C ASN A 230 -5.13 4.91 -7.83
N VAL A 231 -5.06 3.58 -7.82
CA VAL A 231 -4.17 2.83 -8.71
C VAL A 231 -4.95 1.72 -9.42
N SER A 232 -4.53 1.36 -10.63
CA SER A 232 -5.20 0.35 -11.48
C SER A 232 -5.55 -0.94 -10.71
N THR A 233 -6.59 -1.68 -11.15
CA THR A 233 -7.00 -2.95 -10.51
C THR A 233 -5.83 -3.91 -10.29
N PHE A 234 -4.84 -3.87 -11.20
CA PHE A 234 -3.63 -4.66 -11.14
C PHE A 234 -2.76 -4.31 -9.93
N PHE A 235 -2.67 -3.05 -9.53
CA PHE A 235 -1.96 -2.63 -8.31
C PHE A 235 -2.73 -2.98 -7.04
N THR A 236 -4.05 -2.78 -7.06
CA THR A 236 -4.93 -3.01 -5.89
C THR A 236 -4.89 -4.46 -5.41
N LEU A 237 -4.77 -5.43 -6.32
CA LEU A 237 -4.62 -6.84 -5.97
C LEU A 237 -3.19 -7.36 -6.14
N GLY A 238 -2.41 -6.83 -7.07
CA GLY A 238 -1.09 -7.35 -7.41
C GLY A 238 -0.09 -7.23 -6.27
N ALA A 239 0.02 -6.06 -5.64
CA ALA A 239 0.94 -5.89 -4.51
C ALA A 239 0.56 -6.76 -3.29
N PRO A 240 -0.71 -6.83 -2.84
CA PRO A 240 -1.12 -7.80 -1.84
C PRO A 240 -0.84 -9.26 -2.22
N ILE A 241 -1.10 -9.66 -3.47
CA ILE A 241 -0.84 -11.03 -3.97
C ILE A 241 0.66 -11.34 -3.89
N VAL A 242 1.51 -10.39 -4.30
CA VAL A 242 2.96 -10.54 -4.26
C VAL A 242 3.40 -10.73 -2.81
N VAL A 243 3.00 -9.84 -1.92
CA VAL A 243 3.39 -9.88 -0.50
C VAL A 243 2.88 -11.15 0.21
N LEU A 244 1.67 -11.62 -0.14
CA LEU A 244 1.02 -12.81 0.42
C LEU A 244 1.26 -14.08 -0.41
N MET A 245 2.25 -14.07 -1.30
CA MET A 245 2.46 -15.17 -2.26
C MET A 245 2.67 -16.51 -1.56
N VAL A 246 3.41 -16.54 -0.45
CA VAL A 246 3.70 -17.79 0.28
C VAL A 246 2.41 -18.42 0.85
N PRO A 247 1.59 -17.72 1.66
CA PRO A 247 0.27 -18.23 2.08
C PRO A 247 -0.62 -18.63 0.90
N ILE A 248 -0.77 -17.75 -0.10
CA ILE A 248 -1.67 -17.96 -1.25
C ILE A 248 -1.29 -19.25 -1.98
N MET A 249 -0.01 -19.41 -2.32
CA MET A 249 0.46 -20.58 -3.06
C MET A 249 0.35 -21.86 -2.26
N ASP A 250 0.57 -21.84 -0.95
CA ASP A 250 0.39 -23.03 -0.12
C ASP A 250 -1.06 -23.55 -0.20
N THR A 251 -2.04 -22.64 -0.10
CA THR A 251 -3.46 -22.95 -0.31
C THR A 251 -3.77 -23.43 -1.72
N LEU A 252 -3.32 -22.71 -2.75
CA LEU A 252 -3.58 -23.06 -4.16
C LEU A 252 -3.00 -24.42 -4.52
N ILE A 253 -1.77 -24.72 -4.10
CA ILE A 253 -1.12 -26.00 -4.32
C ILE A 253 -1.89 -27.12 -3.62
N ALA A 254 -2.40 -26.90 -2.40
CA ALA A 254 -3.22 -27.89 -1.71
C ALA A 254 -4.53 -28.17 -2.48
N ILE A 255 -5.20 -27.14 -2.99
CA ILE A 255 -6.41 -27.28 -3.82
C ILE A 255 -6.10 -28.07 -5.11
N ILE A 256 -5.05 -27.67 -5.84
CA ILE A 256 -4.64 -28.33 -7.10
C ILE A 256 -4.27 -29.80 -6.83
N ARG A 257 -3.48 -30.06 -5.78
CA ARG A 257 -3.10 -31.40 -5.36
C ARG A 257 -4.34 -32.25 -5.09
N ARG A 258 -5.29 -31.78 -4.27
CA ARG A 258 -6.53 -32.52 -3.98
C ARG A 258 -7.30 -32.83 -5.26
N LYS A 259 -7.43 -31.86 -6.18
CA LYS A 259 -8.10 -32.05 -7.48
C LYS A 259 -7.41 -33.10 -8.35
N VAL A 260 -6.08 -33.07 -8.45
CA VAL A 260 -5.28 -34.07 -9.20
C VAL A 260 -5.43 -35.48 -8.62
N HIS A 261 -5.67 -35.61 -7.31
CA HIS A 261 -5.92 -36.89 -6.64
C HIS A 261 -7.42 -37.22 -6.45
N HIS A 262 -8.32 -36.50 -7.14
CA HIS A 262 -9.78 -36.69 -7.08
C HIS A 262 -10.39 -36.62 -5.66
N LYS A 263 -9.80 -35.81 -4.78
CA LYS A 263 -10.29 -35.53 -3.42
C LYS A 263 -11.12 -34.25 -3.36
N LYS A 264 -12.02 -34.14 -2.37
CA LYS A 264 -12.76 -32.89 -2.15
C LYS A 264 -11.79 -31.78 -1.72
N PHE A 265 -12.04 -30.55 -2.14
CA PHE A 265 -11.19 -29.40 -1.78
C PHE A 265 -11.13 -29.16 -0.25
N SER A 266 -12.18 -29.55 0.47
CA SER A 266 -12.34 -29.39 1.92
C SER A 266 -11.71 -30.50 2.76
N GLU A 267 -11.10 -31.52 2.14
CA GLU A 267 -10.44 -32.60 2.88
C GLU A 267 -9.12 -32.13 3.51
N ALA A 268 -8.87 -32.53 4.76
CA ALA A 268 -7.61 -32.21 5.45
C ALA A 268 -6.39 -32.72 4.67
N ASP A 269 -5.36 -31.89 4.57
CA ASP A 269 -4.13 -32.16 3.82
C ASP A 269 -2.90 -32.03 4.73
N LYS A 270 -1.84 -32.78 4.42
CA LYS A 270 -0.60 -32.86 5.21
C LYS A 270 0.64 -32.46 4.41
N ALA A 271 0.49 -32.10 3.14
CA ALA A 271 1.61 -31.82 2.24
C ALA A 271 1.85 -30.33 1.99
N HIS A 272 1.62 -29.49 3.01
CA HIS A 272 1.93 -28.06 3.02
C HIS A 272 3.44 -27.80 2.84
N LEU A 273 3.81 -26.59 2.39
CA LEU A 273 5.18 -26.14 2.12
C LEU A 273 6.12 -26.46 3.28
N HIS A 274 5.70 -26.11 4.49
CA HIS A 274 6.49 -26.28 5.70
C HIS A 274 6.80 -27.77 6.00
N HIS A 275 5.86 -28.68 5.75
CA HIS A 275 6.08 -30.12 5.91
C HIS A 275 7.10 -30.65 4.88
N ASN A 276 7.07 -30.15 3.65
CA ASN A 276 8.05 -30.56 2.64
C ASN A 276 9.47 -30.08 3.00
N LEU A 277 9.62 -28.83 3.44
CA LEU A 277 10.90 -28.28 3.91
C LEU A 277 11.44 -29.08 5.12
N MET A 278 10.59 -29.36 6.11
CA MET A 278 11.01 -30.08 7.31
C MET A 278 11.39 -31.53 7.04
N PHE A 279 10.51 -32.30 6.39
CA PHE A 279 10.62 -33.75 6.35
C PHE A 279 11.23 -34.28 5.05
N LYS A 280 10.93 -33.67 3.89
CA LYS A 280 11.53 -34.11 2.61
C LYS A 280 12.93 -33.56 2.42
N LEU A 281 13.12 -32.26 2.70
CA LEU A 281 14.42 -31.60 2.59
C LEU A 281 15.25 -31.69 3.87
N LYS A 282 14.71 -32.29 4.94
CA LYS A 282 15.40 -32.54 6.21
C LYS A 282 16.01 -31.27 6.83
N LEU A 283 15.43 -30.10 6.57
CA LEU A 283 15.92 -28.83 7.10
C LEU A 283 15.64 -28.68 8.60
N GLY A 284 14.62 -29.38 9.11
CA GLY A 284 14.12 -29.21 10.48
C GLY A 284 13.29 -27.94 10.65
N HIS A 285 12.72 -27.75 11.85
CA HIS A 285 11.71 -26.71 12.12
C HIS A 285 12.24 -25.29 11.90
N ARG A 286 13.26 -24.88 12.67
CA ARG A 286 13.82 -23.51 12.62
C ARG A 286 14.24 -23.08 11.23
N LYS A 287 15.00 -23.92 10.52
CA LYS A 287 15.50 -23.59 9.19
C LYS A 287 14.37 -23.45 8.17
N SER A 288 13.33 -24.29 8.27
CA SER A 288 12.17 -24.21 7.38
C SER A 288 11.42 -22.88 7.54
N VAL A 289 11.23 -22.43 8.78
CA VAL A 289 10.58 -21.14 9.08
C VAL A 289 11.41 -19.97 8.57
N ILE A 290 12.73 -19.96 8.83
CA ILE A 290 13.63 -18.88 8.35
C ILE A 290 13.67 -18.80 6.83
N VAL A 291 13.68 -19.94 6.13
CA VAL A 291 13.60 -19.95 4.66
C VAL A 291 12.29 -19.33 4.17
N LEU A 292 11.16 -19.66 4.81
CA LEU A 292 9.86 -19.08 4.44
C LEU A 292 9.79 -17.57 4.76
N TYR A 293 10.43 -17.10 5.82
CA TYR A 293 10.60 -15.66 6.07
C TYR A 293 11.41 -15.00 4.95
N GLY A 294 12.55 -15.60 4.56
CA GLY A 294 13.39 -15.08 3.49
C GLY A 294 12.66 -15.00 2.16
N VAL A 295 11.89 -16.03 1.79
CA VAL A 295 11.08 -16.01 0.56
C VAL A 295 9.97 -14.96 0.64
N THR A 296 9.27 -14.85 1.77
CA THR A 296 8.24 -13.81 1.99
C THR A 296 8.84 -12.41 1.88
N PHE A 297 10.02 -12.20 2.47
CA PHE A 297 10.76 -10.94 2.38
C PHE A 297 11.17 -10.61 0.94
N LEU A 298 11.65 -11.59 0.16
CA LEU A 298 12.00 -11.37 -1.24
C LEU A 298 10.81 -10.93 -2.08
N PHE A 299 9.66 -11.61 -1.94
CA PHE A 299 8.43 -11.18 -2.61
C PHE A 299 7.98 -9.80 -2.13
N SER A 300 8.06 -9.54 -0.82
CA SER A 300 7.71 -8.23 -0.25
C SER A 300 8.61 -7.10 -0.78
N LEU A 301 9.91 -7.36 -0.90
CA LEU A 301 10.88 -6.44 -1.50
C LEU A 301 10.55 -6.17 -2.96
N THR A 302 10.15 -7.19 -3.72
CA THR A 302 9.68 -7.03 -5.09
C THR A 302 8.47 -6.11 -5.17
N SER A 303 7.51 -6.25 -4.25
CA SER A 303 6.34 -5.35 -4.18
C SER A 303 6.74 -3.90 -3.90
N TYR A 304 7.76 -3.68 -3.05
CA TYR A 304 8.27 -2.34 -2.76
C TYR A 304 9.04 -1.74 -3.95
N ILE A 305 9.92 -2.51 -4.60
CA ILE A 305 10.69 -2.06 -5.77
C ILE A 305 9.74 -1.67 -6.91
N TYR A 306 8.65 -2.42 -7.10
CA TYR A 306 7.66 -2.14 -8.13
C TYR A 306 7.05 -0.73 -8.03
N LEU A 307 7.00 -0.12 -6.84
CA LEU A 307 6.53 1.26 -6.66
C LEU A 307 7.45 2.31 -7.32
N TYR A 308 8.74 2.01 -7.45
CA TYR A 308 9.74 2.93 -8.00
C TYR A 308 10.14 2.56 -9.43
N ASP A 309 10.21 1.25 -9.72
CA ASP A 309 10.52 0.70 -11.03
C ASP A 309 9.63 -0.52 -11.29
N SER A 310 8.54 -0.27 -12.03
CA SER A 310 7.53 -1.29 -12.33
C SER A 310 8.07 -2.42 -13.21
N LEU A 311 9.04 -2.13 -14.08
CA LEU A 311 9.68 -3.15 -14.93
C LEU A 311 10.56 -4.07 -14.09
N LEU A 312 11.45 -3.50 -13.27
CA LEU A 312 12.33 -4.28 -12.41
C LEU A 312 11.55 -5.12 -11.40
N GLY A 313 10.54 -4.52 -10.76
CA GLY A 313 9.62 -5.23 -9.86
C GLY A 313 8.93 -6.41 -10.56
N THR A 314 8.43 -6.21 -11.78
CA THR A 314 7.78 -7.29 -12.54
C THR A 314 8.75 -8.40 -12.91
N ILE A 315 9.96 -8.06 -13.39
CA ILE A 315 10.98 -9.04 -13.74
C ILE A 315 11.36 -9.88 -12.51
N MET A 316 11.63 -9.23 -11.38
CA MET A 316 11.94 -9.91 -10.13
C MET A 316 10.81 -10.85 -9.69
N PHE A 317 9.56 -10.39 -9.80
CA PHE A 317 8.39 -11.20 -9.47
C PHE A 317 8.32 -12.47 -10.32
N ILE A 318 8.45 -12.34 -11.64
CA ILE A 318 8.43 -13.46 -12.58
C ILE A 318 9.56 -14.45 -12.25
N VAL A 319 10.77 -13.96 -11.99
CA VAL A 319 11.92 -14.79 -11.63
C VAL A 319 11.66 -15.56 -10.33
N LEU A 320 11.16 -14.89 -9.29
CA LEU A 320 10.82 -15.54 -8.01
C LEU A 320 9.71 -16.58 -8.19
N MET A 321 8.70 -16.30 -9.01
CA MET A 321 7.63 -17.25 -9.33
C MET A 321 8.14 -18.49 -10.06
N LEU A 322 9.06 -18.32 -11.02
CA LEU A 322 9.69 -19.45 -11.71
C LEU A 322 10.53 -20.31 -10.76
N ILE A 323 11.28 -19.69 -9.84
CA ILE A 323 12.05 -20.40 -8.82
C ILE A 323 11.12 -21.18 -7.89
N PHE A 324 10.03 -20.55 -7.46
CA PHE A 324 9.05 -21.17 -6.59
C PHE A 324 8.35 -22.35 -7.26
N GLU A 325 7.90 -22.22 -8.51
CA GLU A 325 7.28 -23.32 -9.26
C GLU A 325 8.29 -24.46 -9.51
N LEU A 326 9.54 -24.14 -9.82
CA LEU A 326 10.59 -25.15 -9.94
C LEU A 326 10.77 -25.93 -8.62
N PHE A 327 10.72 -25.23 -7.48
CA PHE A 327 10.76 -25.86 -6.16
C PHE A 327 9.56 -26.81 -5.93
N VAL A 328 8.35 -26.36 -6.26
CA VAL A 328 7.10 -27.15 -6.17
C VAL A 328 7.21 -28.44 -6.98
N GLU A 329 7.74 -28.34 -8.20
CA GLU A 329 7.99 -29.49 -9.05
C GLU A 329 9.04 -30.41 -8.44
N ILE A 330 10.24 -29.93 -8.16
CA ILE A 330 11.37 -30.76 -7.65
C ILE A 330 10.95 -31.53 -6.40
N THR A 331 10.22 -30.89 -5.48
CA THR A 331 9.77 -31.49 -4.22
C THR A 331 8.50 -32.36 -4.35
N ASN A 332 7.93 -32.43 -5.57
CA ASN A 332 6.71 -33.18 -5.91
C ASN A 332 5.53 -32.80 -4.99
N MET A 333 5.32 -31.50 -4.77
CA MET A 333 4.25 -31.04 -3.87
C MET A 333 2.86 -31.31 -4.42
N VAL A 334 2.67 -31.21 -5.74
CA VAL A 334 1.37 -31.47 -6.38
C VAL A 334 1.21 -32.96 -6.66
N SER A 335 2.09 -33.51 -7.51
CA SER A 335 2.20 -34.95 -7.75
C SER A 335 3.54 -35.28 -8.39
N ARG A 336 3.93 -36.56 -8.41
CA ARG A 336 5.11 -37.00 -9.16
C ARG A 336 4.99 -36.76 -10.68
N LYS A 337 3.76 -36.66 -11.19
CA LYS A 337 3.45 -36.46 -12.61
C LYS A 337 3.32 -34.99 -13.01
N TYR A 338 3.15 -34.08 -12.05
CA TYR A 338 3.00 -32.66 -12.29
C TYR A 338 4.40 -32.03 -12.42
N LYS A 339 4.83 -31.79 -13.66
CA LYS A 339 6.17 -31.30 -14.01
C LYS A 339 6.21 -30.31 -15.19
N PRO A 340 5.32 -29.30 -15.27
CA PRO A 340 5.20 -28.46 -16.47
C PRO A 340 6.51 -27.73 -16.87
N LEU A 341 7.15 -26.98 -15.97
CA LEU A 341 8.42 -26.27 -16.22
C LEU A 341 9.56 -27.22 -16.52
N LEU A 342 9.77 -28.28 -15.73
CA LEU A 342 10.84 -29.26 -16.02
C LEU A 342 10.63 -29.93 -17.38
N THR A 343 9.38 -30.15 -17.77
CA THR A 343 9.02 -30.67 -19.10
C THR A 343 9.33 -29.66 -20.20
N ILE A 344 9.02 -28.37 -20.01
CA ILE A 344 9.35 -27.29 -20.94
C ILE A 344 10.86 -27.13 -21.08
N ILE A 345 11.61 -27.10 -19.97
CA ILE A 345 13.07 -27.05 -19.95
C ILE A 345 13.67 -28.21 -20.75
N ASN A 346 13.09 -29.41 -20.65
CA ASN A 346 13.57 -30.57 -21.38
C ASN A 346 13.38 -30.48 -22.91
N ILE A 347 12.48 -29.63 -23.40
CA ILE A 347 12.35 -29.33 -24.84
C ILE A 347 13.67 -28.74 -25.37
N PHE A 348 14.33 -27.93 -24.55
CA PHE A 348 15.57 -27.23 -24.90
C PHE A 348 16.83 -28.04 -24.55
N VAL A 349 16.92 -28.49 -23.30
CA VAL A 349 18.10 -29.17 -22.74
C VAL A 349 18.25 -30.59 -23.29
N GLN A 350 17.14 -31.25 -23.64
CA GLN A 350 17.12 -32.61 -24.17
C GLN A 350 17.86 -33.63 -23.30
N SER A 351 17.75 -33.50 -21.98
CA SER A 351 18.35 -34.43 -21.03
C SER A 351 17.45 -35.63 -20.76
N ASP A 352 18.02 -36.83 -20.69
CA ASP A 352 17.30 -38.03 -20.28
C ASP A 352 16.93 -38.04 -18.79
N ARG A 353 17.53 -37.14 -17.99
CA ARG A 353 17.21 -36.98 -16.56
C ARG A 353 15.94 -36.16 -16.31
N LEU A 354 15.38 -35.50 -17.32
CA LEU A 354 14.20 -34.64 -17.20
C LEU A 354 12.94 -35.32 -17.77
N PRO A 355 11.72 -34.96 -17.29
CA PRO A 355 10.47 -35.53 -17.78
C PRO A 355 10.25 -35.22 -19.27
N LYS A 356 9.71 -36.18 -20.03
CA LYS A 356 9.43 -36.05 -21.47
C LYS A 356 7.91 -36.04 -21.73
N ILE A 357 7.46 -35.25 -22.71
CA ILE A 357 6.10 -35.33 -23.24
C ILE A 357 6.03 -36.53 -24.18
N LYS A 358 5.31 -37.57 -23.79
CA LYS A 358 5.18 -38.84 -24.53
C LYS A 358 4.77 -38.64 -26.00
N PHE A 359 3.89 -37.68 -26.28
CA PHE A 359 3.45 -37.32 -27.63
C PHE A 359 4.57 -36.69 -28.48
N LEU A 360 5.42 -35.84 -27.90
CA LEU A 360 6.52 -35.17 -28.63
C LEU A 360 7.69 -36.10 -28.92
N GLU A 361 7.78 -37.26 -28.26
CA GLU A 361 8.86 -38.23 -28.44
C GLU A 361 8.85 -38.83 -29.86
N CYS A 362 7.65 -39.13 -30.40
CA CYS A 362 7.48 -39.58 -31.79
C CYS A 362 7.87 -38.51 -32.81
N TYR A 363 7.69 -37.23 -32.51
CA TYR A 363 8.09 -36.11 -33.37
C TYR A 363 9.59 -35.78 -33.25
N ARG A 364 10.20 -36.00 -32.07
CA ARG A 364 11.65 -35.80 -31.84
C ARG A 364 12.50 -36.77 -32.66
N LEU A 365 12.09 -38.03 -32.77
CA LEU A 365 12.83 -39.05 -33.52
C LEU A 365 12.88 -38.78 -35.04
N LYS A 366 11.96 -37.96 -35.58
CA LYS A 366 11.87 -37.60 -37.00
C LYS A 366 12.31 -36.16 -37.31
N ARG A 367 12.87 -35.43 -36.34
CA ARG A 367 13.23 -34.00 -36.49
C ARG A 367 14.60 -33.84 -37.15
N SER A 368 14.68 -33.13 -38.28
CA SER A 368 15.96 -32.71 -38.86
C SER A 368 16.64 -31.62 -38.01
N LYS A 369 17.98 -31.52 -38.07
CA LYS A 369 18.74 -30.46 -37.37
C LYS A 369 18.21 -29.05 -37.66
N LYS A 370 17.78 -28.77 -38.89
CA LYS A 370 17.15 -27.48 -39.27
C LYS A 370 15.84 -27.23 -38.54
N ARG A 371 14.98 -28.24 -38.42
CA ARG A 371 13.67 -28.11 -37.77
C ARG A 371 13.81 -27.89 -36.26
N ILE A 372 14.79 -28.52 -35.62
CA ILE A 372 15.15 -28.27 -34.20
C ILE A 372 15.52 -26.80 -33.96
N ILE A 373 16.33 -26.22 -34.85
CA ILE A 373 16.74 -24.81 -34.74
C ILE A 373 15.53 -23.89 -34.95
N ALA A 374 14.69 -24.17 -35.96
CA ALA A 374 13.47 -23.40 -36.22
C ALA A 374 12.50 -23.43 -35.02
N ASP A 375 12.29 -24.59 -34.42
CA ASP A 375 11.41 -24.73 -33.26
C ASP A 375 11.96 -23.99 -32.02
N ARG A 376 13.28 -24.01 -31.80
CA ARG A 376 13.91 -23.20 -30.74
C ARG A 376 13.73 -21.70 -30.99
N LEU A 377 13.92 -21.25 -32.24
CA LEU A 377 13.71 -19.85 -32.63
C LEU A 377 12.26 -19.44 -32.46
N ILE A 378 11.29 -20.29 -32.80
CA ILE A 378 9.87 -20.03 -32.59
C ILE A 378 9.56 -19.87 -31.11
N ILE A 379 10.03 -20.79 -30.25
CA ILE A 379 9.72 -20.68 -28.81
C ILE A 379 10.43 -19.48 -28.17
N ILE A 380 11.69 -19.19 -28.55
CA ILE A 380 12.40 -18.00 -28.10
C ILE A 380 11.66 -16.74 -28.58
N SER A 381 11.19 -16.71 -29.82
CA SER A 381 10.39 -15.60 -30.37
C SER A 381 9.06 -15.43 -29.63
N CYS A 382 8.36 -16.53 -29.30
CA CYS A 382 7.14 -16.47 -28.49
C CYS A 382 7.42 -15.96 -27.07
N LEU A 383 8.50 -16.40 -26.42
CA LEU A 383 8.91 -15.88 -25.10
C LEU A 383 9.27 -14.40 -25.16
N LEU A 384 10.02 -13.97 -26.18
CA LEU A 384 10.34 -12.57 -26.42
C LEU A 384 9.11 -11.73 -26.73
N LEU A 385 8.13 -12.27 -27.46
CA LEU A 385 6.84 -11.61 -27.71
C LEU A 385 6.00 -11.48 -26.43
N ILE A 386 6.03 -12.48 -25.53
CA ILE A 386 5.37 -12.38 -24.23
C ILE A 386 6.06 -11.33 -23.36
N ILE A 387 7.40 -11.36 -23.27
CA ILE A 387 8.18 -10.38 -22.50
C ILE A 387 8.02 -8.97 -23.08
N SER A 388 8.06 -8.84 -24.41
CA SER A 388 7.86 -7.58 -25.13
C SER A 388 6.41 -7.09 -25.03
N GLY A 389 5.43 -7.97 -25.08
CA GLY A 389 4.01 -7.63 -24.91
C GLY A 389 3.71 -7.18 -23.48
N VAL A 390 4.29 -7.83 -22.47
CA VAL A 390 4.24 -7.39 -21.07
C VAL A 390 4.99 -6.07 -20.91
N GLY A 391 6.18 -5.93 -21.50
CA GLY A 391 6.96 -4.69 -21.45
C GLY A 391 6.27 -3.51 -22.16
N PHE A 392 5.62 -3.76 -23.30
CA PHE A 392 4.85 -2.77 -24.04
C PHE A 392 3.56 -2.41 -23.30
N TYR A 393 2.86 -3.38 -22.70
CA TYR A 393 1.70 -3.10 -21.85
C TYR A 393 2.09 -2.28 -20.62
N LEU A 394 3.21 -2.60 -19.95
CA LEU A 394 3.72 -1.83 -18.82
C LEU A 394 4.26 -0.46 -19.22
N TYR A 395 4.85 -0.33 -20.42
CA TYR A 395 5.26 0.96 -20.98
C TYR A 395 4.05 1.82 -21.34
N ASP A 396 3.01 1.21 -21.94
CA ASP A 396 1.75 1.87 -22.26
C ASP A 396 1.02 2.33 -20.98
N ASP A 397 1.01 1.52 -19.92
CA ASP A 397 0.43 1.86 -18.61
C ASP A 397 1.20 2.99 -17.90
N ASN A 398 2.54 2.98 -17.94
CA ASN A 398 3.36 4.10 -17.47
C ASN A 398 3.21 5.37 -18.33
N SER A 399 2.73 5.23 -19.58
CA SER A 399 2.53 6.34 -20.51
C SER A 399 1.09 6.86 -20.55
N LYS A 400 0.15 6.13 -19.95
CA LYS A 400 -1.18 6.67 -19.65
C LYS A 400 -1.00 7.62 -18.47
N PRO A 401 -1.28 8.93 -18.63
CA PRO A 401 -1.43 9.76 -17.46
C PRO A 401 -2.50 9.09 -16.59
N MET A 402 -2.20 8.92 -15.29
CA MET A 402 -3.22 8.72 -14.27
C MET A 402 -4.38 9.64 -14.63
N ALA A 403 -5.60 9.14 -14.72
CA ALA A 403 -6.75 9.99 -15.01
C ALA A 403 -6.71 11.16 -14.02
N GLU A 404 -6.29 12.34 -14.51
CA GLU A 404 -6.30 13.57 -13.76
C GLU A 404 -7.78 13.82 -13.50
N GLU A 405 -8.24 13.54 -12.28
CA GLU A 405 -9.39 14.25 -11.75
C GLU A 405 -9.04 15.72 -11.93
N THR A 406 -9.61 16.35 -12.95
CA THR A 406 -9.36 17.76 -13.24
C THR A 406 -9.97 18.53 -12.08
N ARG A 407 -9.16 18.84 -11.07
CA ARG A 407 -9.57 19.71 -9.98
C ARG A 407 -9.84 21.06 -10.61
N THR A 408 -10.92 21.73 -10.24
CA THR A 408 -11.06 23.13 -10.67
C THR A 408 -10.13 23.96 -9.79
N THR A 409 -9.18 24.67 -10.42
CA THR A 409 -8.30 25.58 -9.69
C THR A 409 -9.11 26.69 -9.03
N PRO A 410 -8.90 26.98 -7.73
CA PRO A 410 -9.63 28.05 -7.05
C PRO A 410 -9.01 29.43 -7.35
N TYR A 411 -7.89 29.47 -8.08
CA TYR A 411 -7.16 30.69 -8.42
C TYR A 411 -7.76 31.37 -9.66
N ILE A 412 -7.81 32.71 -9.64
CA ILE A 412 -8.42 33.50 -10.71
C ILE A 412 -7.33 34.19 -11.51
N LYS A 413 -7.38 34.07 -12.83
CA LYS A 413 -6.51 34.83 -13.73
C LYS A 413 -7.05 36.25 -13.93
N THR A 414 -6.40 37.24 -13.33
CA THR A 414 -6.82 38.65 -13.33
C THR A 414 -6.02 39.55 -14.27
N GLY A 415 -4.76 39.21 -14.52
CA GLY A 415 -3.85 40.00 -15.35
C GLY A 415 -3.62 39.45 -16.76
N SER A 416 -3.18 40.34 -17.65
CA SER A 416 -3.03 40.08 -19.09
C SER A 416 -1.58 40.01 -19.59
N SER A 417 -0.57 40.15 -18.72
CA SER A 417 0.83 40.06 -19.14
C SER A 417 1.23 38.62 -19.47
N GLU A 418 2.22 38.46 -20.35
CA GLU A 418 2.76 37.15 -20.74
C GLU A 418 3.32 36.39 -19.53
N LEU A 419 4.01 37.11 -18.63
CA LEU A 419 4.55 36.55 -17.40
C LEU A 419 3.44 36.06 -16.45
N LEU A 420 2.36 36.82 -16.26
CA LEU A 420 1.22 36.36 -15.44
C LEU A 420 0.55 35.13 -16.05
N ASN A 421 0.50 35.03 -17.39
CA ASN A 421 -0.02 33.84 -18.04
C ASN A 421 0.87 32.61 -17.79
N ASP A 422 2.19 32.74 -17.89
CA ASP A 422 3.13 31.66 -17.58
C ASP A 422 3.00 31.19 -16.12
N ILE A 423 3.01 32.13 -15.18
CA ILE A 423 2.86 31.83 -13.76
C ILE A 423 1.52 31.13 -13.48
N TYR A 424 0.42 31.60 -14.09
CA TYR A 424 -0.89 30.99 -13.91
C TYR A 424 -0.96 29.56 -14.45
N ILE A 425 -0.40 29.30 -15.63
CA ILE A 425 -0.37 27.95 -16.22
C ILE A 425 0.42 27.01 -15.32
N ARG A 426 1.56 27.47 -14.79
CA ARG A 426 2.37 26.70 -13.83
C ARG A 426 1.64 26.48 -12.52
N LEU A 427 0.92 27.49 -12.02
CA LEU A 427 0.14 27.42 -10.79
C LEU A 427 -1.01 26.41 -10.92
N ASP A 428 -1.79 26.50 -11.99
CA ASP A 428 -2.87 25.56 -12.27
C ASP A 428 -2.33 24.14 -12.34
N LYS A 429 -1.24 23.92 -13.10
CA LYS A 429 -0.58 22.61 -13.16
C LYS A 429 -0.08 22.13 -11.80
N SER A 430 0.52 23.02 -11.00
CA SER A 430 1.01 22.70 -9.66
C SER A 430 -0.13 22.27 -8.73
N TYR A 431 -1.27 22.96 -8.80
CA TYR A 431 -2.49 22.62 -8.05
C TYR A 431 -3.10 21.29 -8.52
N GLN A 432 -3.22 21.04 -9.83
CA GLN A 432 -3.68 19.75 -10.36
C GLN A 432 -2.82 18.58 -9.86
N ASN A 433 -1.50 18.79 -9.79
CA ASN A 433 -0.52 17.78 -9.38
C ASN A 433 -0.27 17.73 -7.86
N LYS A 434 -1.01 18.50 -7.04
CA LYS A 434 -0.85 18.58 -5.57
C LYS A 434 0.57 18.92 -5.11
N LEU A 435 1.27 19.77 -5.86
CA LEU A 435 2.64 20.20 -5.54
C LEU A 435 2.62 21.41 -4.59
N ILE A 436 2.20 21.19 -3.34
CA ILE A 436 1.90 22.23 -2.32
C ILE A 436 3.00 23.31 -2.20
N ASN A 437 4.28 22.91 -2.17
CA ASN A 437 5.39 23.86 -2.03
C ASN A 437 5.59 24.74 -3.27
N GLU A 438 5.36 24.18 -4.45
CA GLU A 438 5.47 24.91 -5.72
C GLU A 438 4.24 25.81 -5.91
N GLU A 439 3.06 25.33 -5.53
CA GLU A 439 1.81 26.09 -5.49
C GLU A 439 1.98 27.34 -4.64
N CYS A 440 2.45 27.22 -3.39
CA CYS A 440 2.68 28.36 -2.50
C CYS A 440 3.60 29.43 -3.11
N GLN A 441 4.69 29.00 -3.74
CA GLN A 441 5.66 29.91 -4.37
C GLN A 441 5.06 30.60 -5.61
N LEU A 442 4.24 29.90 -6.38
CA LEU A 442 3.59 30.43 -7.57
C LEU A 442 2.43 31.38 -7.23
N VAL A 443 1.69 31.12 -6.15
CA VAL A 443 0.69 32.06 -5.60
C VAL A 443 1.37 33.36 -5.18
N ALA A 444 2.50 33.27 -4.48
CA ALA A 444 3.30 34.43 -4.11
C ALA A 444 3.83 35.19 -5.33
N ALA A 445 4.37 34.48 -6.33
CA ALA A 445 4.87 35.07 -7.56
C ALA A 445 3.77 35.74 -8.39
N TYR A 446 2.61 35.10 -8.52
CA TYR A 446 1.47 35.66 -9.25
C TYR A 446 0.99 36.95 -8.58
N PHE A 447 0.81 36.89 -7.26
CA PHE A 447 0.45 38.04 -6.45
C PHE A 447 1.45 39.19 -6.61
N ALA A 448 2.75 38.93 -6.41
CA ALA A 448 3.81 39.94 -6.54
C ALA A 448 3.80 40.59 -7.93
N THR A 449 3.72 39.76 -8.97
CA THR A 449 3.78 40.21 -10.36
C THR A 449 2.59 41.10 -10.70
N ASP A 450 1.38 40.76 -10.25
CA ASP A 450 0.19 41.57 -10.51
C ASP A 450 0.13 42.83 -9.63
N TYR A 451 0.54 42.73 -8.35
CA TYR A 451 0.58 43.85 -7.41
C TYR A 451 1.57 44.93 -7.83
N PHE A 452 2.81 44.53 -8.20
CA PHE A 452 3.89 45.44 -8.57
C PHE A 452 3.86 45.89 -10.05
N THR A 453 2.81 45.52 -10.81
CA THR A 453 2.59 45.98 -12.19
C THR A 453 1.53 47.08 -12.23
N LEU A 454 1.95 48.29 -12.59
CA LEU A 454 1.09 49.47 -12.73
C LEU A 454 0.53 49.62 -14.16
N ASN A 455 1.21 49.03 -15.15
CA ASN A 455 0.82 49.07 -16.54
C ASN A 455 -0.59 48.50 -16.73
N GLY A 456 -1.47 49.27 -17.38
CA GLY A 456 -2.84 48.85 -17.68
C GLY A 456 -3.84 48.88 -16.51
N LYS A 457 -3.44 49.27 -15.29
CA LYS A 457 -4.35 49.40 -14.15
C LYS A 457 -5.13 50.72 -14.20
N LYS A 458 -6.45 50.68 -13.95
CA LYS A 458 -7.29 51.89 -13.77
C LYS A 458 -7.00 52.57 -12.43
N ASP A 459 -7.45 53.81 -12.24
CA ASP A 459 -7.30 54.50 -10.97
C ASP A 459 -8.10 53.80 -9.87
N GLY A 460 -7.48 53.55 -8.73
CA GLY A 460 -8.05 52.75 -7.64
C GLY A 460 -8.04 51.23 -7.86
N GLN A 461 -7.59 50.72 -9.01
CA GLN A 461 -7.51 49.28 -9.27
C GLN A 461 -6.18 48.71 -8.79
N ILE A 462 -6.24 47.68 -7.93
CA ILE A 462 -5.08 47.05 -7.30
C ILE A 462 -4.94 45.61 -7.82
N GLY A 463 -3.75 45.25 -8.27
CA GLY A 463 -3.43 43.89 -8.71
C GLY A 463 -3.22 42.93 -7.55
N GLY A 464 -3.51 41.65 -7.78
CA GLY A 464 -3.32 40.58 -6.82
C GLY A 464 -4.37 40.51 -5.71
N LEU A 465 -5.39 41.39 -5.70
CA LEU A 465 -6.35 41.47 -4.59
C LEU A 465 -7.13 40.16 -4.37
N ASP A 466 -7.41 39.41 -5.43
CA ASP A 466 -8.09 38.09 -5.37
C ASP A 466 -7.26 36.99 -4.69
N TYR A 467 -5.96 37.22 -4.53
CA TYR A 467 -5.04 36.33 -3.83
C TYR A 467 -4.88 36.73 -2.36
N VAL A 468 -5.35 37.92 -1.96
CA VAL A 468 -5.34 38.37 -0.56
C VAL A 468 -6.51 37.74 0.19
N TYR A 469 -6.26 37.36 1.45
CA TYR A 469 -7.27 36.77 2.32
C TYR A 469 -8.53 37.66 2.42
N PRO A 470 -9.76 37.12 2.27
CA PRO A 470 -10.97 37.95 2.06
C PRO A 470 -11.22 39.03 3.12
N SER A 471 -10.98 38.74 4.40
CA SER A 471 -11.17 39.72 5.48
C SER A 471 -10.14 40.86 5.47
N LEU A 472 -8.98 40.66 4.84
CA LEU A 472 -7.88 41.63 4.77
C LEU A 472 -7.92 42.51 3.52
N GLN A 473 -8.74 42.18 2.51
CA GLN A 473 -8.73 42.88 1.22
C GLN A 473 -8.99 44.39 1.31
N SER A 474 -9.91 44.83 2.19
CA SER A 474 -10.23 46.25 2.35
C SER A 474 -9.08 47.06 2.97
N GLU A 475 -8.42 46.47 3.98
CA GLU A 475 -7.27 47.07 4.64
C GLU A 475 -6.07 47.10 3.72
N PHE A 476 -5.79 45.95 3.07
CA PHE A 476 -4.74 45.82 2.07
C PHE A 476 -4.91 46.82 0.91
N SER A 477 -6.14 46.99 0.43
CA SER A 477 -6.44 47.97 -0.62
C SER A 477 -6.09 49.39 -0.22
N SER A 478 -6.45 49.77 1.02
CA SER A 478 -6.13 51.08 1.58
C SER A 478 -4.63 51.28 1.78
N PHE A 479 -3.91 50.23 2.20
CA PHE A 479 -2.45 50.23 2.32
C PHE A 479 -1.76 50.38 0.96
N ALA A 480 -2.17 49.61 -0.04
CA ALA A 480 -1.60 49.60 -1.38
C ALA A 480 -1.70 50.99 -2.05
N LEU A 481 -2.85 51.65 -1.93
CA LEU A 481 -3.08 53.00 -2.48
C LEU A 481 -2.23 54.09 -1.82
N LYS A 482 -1.84 53.89 -0.55
CA LYS A 482 -0.97 54.82 0.20
C LYS A 482 0.51 54.47 0.11
N SER A 483 0.84 53.30 -0.45
CA SER A 483 2.21 52.79 -0.58
C SER A 483 2.58 52.64 -2.06
N PHE A 484 2.67 51.43 -2.60
CA PHE A 484 3.20 51.18 -3.94
C PHE A 484 2.42 51.90 -5.05
N TYR A 485 1.10 52.08 -4.92
CA TYR A 485 0.30 52.69 -5.99
C TYR A 485 0.45 54.22 -6.06
N THR A 486 1.11 54.89 -5.10
CA THR A 486 1.45 56.32 -5.22
C THR A 486 2.46 56.58 -6.34
N TYR A 487 3.23 55.56 -6.74
CA TYR A 487 4.21 55.66 -7.82
C TYR A 487 3.57 55.64 -9.22
N LYS A 488 2.25 55.46 -9.34
CA LYS A 488 1.55 55.36 -10.63
C LYS A 488 1.72 56.59 -11.53
N GLU A 489 1.68 57.79 -10.96
CA GLU A 489 1.90 59.02 -11.73
C GLU A 489 3.33 59.11 -12.25
N LYS A 490 4.30 58.65 -11.47
CA LYS A 490 5.72 58.65 -11.82
C LYS A 490 6.09 57.57 -12.83
N TYR A 491 5.50 56.37 -12.70
CA TYR A 491 5.81 55.21 -13.54
C TYR A 491 4.52 54.53 -14.10
N PRO A 492 3.77 55.19 -14.99
CA PRO A 492 2.46 54.71 -15.45
C PRO A 492 2.51 53.43 -16.31
N LYS A 493 3.70 53.08 -16.82
CA LYS A 493 3.95 51.87 -17.63
C LYS A 493 4.91 50.89 -16.95
N LEU A 494 5.00 50.94 -15.61
CA LEU A 494 5.85 50.03 -14.86
C LEU A 494 5.24 48.63 -14.87
N GLU A 495 6.06 47.64 -15.20
CA GLU A 495 5.65 46.25 -15.32
C GLU A 495 6.80 45.33 -14.90
N ILE A 496 6.45 44.21 -14.27
CA ILE A 496 7.37 43.13 -13.94
C ILE A 496 7.59 42.27 -15.20
N VAL A 497 8.85 42.12 -15.60
CA VAL A 497 9.25 41.31 -16.76
C VAL A 497 9.86 39.97 -16.37
N ASP A 498 10.33 39.83 -15.13
CA ASP A 498 10.92 38.60 -14.62
C ASP A 498 10.90 38.59 -13.07
N TYR A 499 10.97 37.40 -12.48
CA TYR A 499 11.03 37.22 -11.04
C TYR A 499 11.89 36.01 -10.66
N GLU A 500 12.46 36.04 -9.45
CA GLU A 500 13.21 34.91 -8.89
C GLU A 500 12.81 34.68 -7.44
N ILE A 501 12.50 33.43 -7.07
CA ILE A 501 12.26 33.07 -5.66
C ILE A 501 13.61 32.95 -4.96
N ILE A 502 13.91 33.87 -4.04
CA ILE A 502 15.16 33.90 -3.28
C ILE A 502 15.12 32.89 -2.13
N SER A 503 14.00 32.81 -1.41
CA SER A 503 13.84 31.88 -0.29
C SER A 503 12.39 31.51 -0.01
N PHE A 504 12.16 30.28 0.44
CA PHE A 504 10.89 29.74 0.90
C PHE A 504 11.08 29.09 2.27
N SER A 505 10.33 29.52 3.28
CA SER A 505 10.44 28.99 4.65
C SER A 505 9.13 29.09 5.43
N PRO A 506 8.91 28.25 6.46
CA PRO A 506 7.76 28.41 7.36
C PRO A 506 7.80 29.79 8.05
N SER A 507 6.64 30.45 8.15
CA SER A 507 6.51 31.73 8.84
C SER A 507 6.06 31.55 10.29
N LYS A 508 6.45 32.49 11.15
CA LYS A 508 5.95 32.61 12.53
C LYS A 508 4.87 33.69 12.67
N VAL A 509 4.53 34.36 11.57
CA VAL A 509 3.47 35.37 11.54
C VAL A 509 2.13 34.64 11.59
N VAL A 510 1.26 35.06 12.51
CA VAL A 510 -0.07 34.50 12.72
C VAL A 510 -1.08 35.63 12.63
N VAL A 511 -2.23 35.37 12.00
CA VAL A 511 -3.35 36.30 11.91
C VAL A 511 -4.44 35.83 12.87
N ASP A 512 -5.02 36.75 13.63
CA ASP A 512 -6.12 36.45 14.56
C ASP A 512 -7.28 35.74 13.84
N GLY A 513 -7.70 34.60 14.37
CA GLY A 513 -8.74 33.73 13.79
C GLY A 513 -8.25 32.69 12.78
N LEU A 514 -6.94 32.60 12.51
CA LEU A 514 -6.32 31.60 11.63
C LEU A 514 -5.11 30.90 12.29
N GLU A 515 -5.08 30.83 13.62
CA GLU A 515 -3.91 30.42 14.41
C GLU A 515 -3.47 28.97 14.18
N ASP A 516 -4.40 28.10 13.80
CA ASP A 516 -4.17 26.67 13.59
C ASP A 516 -3.67 26.32 12.17
N ASN A 517 -3.54 27.32 11.28
CA ASN A 517 -3.14 27.11 9.88
C ASN A 517 -1.62 27.16 9.66
N GLU A 518 -1.16 26.57 8.55
CA GLU A 518 0.25 26.60 8.14
C GLU A 518 0.58 27.91 7.39
N TYR A 519 1.63 28.60 7.83
CA TYR A 519 2.10 29.85 7.24
C TYR A 519 3.47 29.71 6.59
N TYR A 520 3.69 30.46 5.51
CA TYR A 520 4.91 30.44 4.73
C TYR A 520 5.37 31.86 4.37
N ASN A 521 6.68 32.08 4.38
CA ASN A 521 7.33 33.27 3.87
C ASN A 521 8.02 32.95 2.54
N VAL A 522 7.72 33.76 1.53
CA VAL A 522 8.33 33.70 0.21
C VAL A 522 9.02 35.03 -0.08
N LEU A 523 10.35 35.02 -0.11
CA LEU A 523 11.13 36.18 -0.54
C LEU A 523 11.33 36.12 -2.05
N ILE A 524 10.85 37.14 -2.76
CA ILE A 524 10.85 37.20 -4.22
C ILE A 524 11.68 38.41 -4.67
N SER A 525 12.58 38.19 -5.63
CA SER A 525 13.26 39.23 -6.41
C SER A 525 12.43 39.58 -7.64
N LEU A 526 12.32 40.85 -7.97
CA LEU A 526 11.47 41.38 -9.03
C LEU A 526 12.30 42.21 -10.01
N LYS A 527 12.13 41.96 -11.31
CA LYS A 527 12.77 42.71 -12.39
C LYS A 527 11.74 43.54 -13.13
N PHE A 528 11.95 44.85 -13.13
CA PHE A 528 11.10 45.81 -13.84
C PHE A 528 11.54 46.00 -15.29
N ASN A 529 10.61 46.40 -16.16
CA ASN A 529 10.88 46.76 -17.56
C ASN A 529 11.77 48.02 -17.75
N ARG A 530 12.14 48.71 -16.65
CA ARG A 530 12.98 49.91 -16.60
C ARG A 530 13.69 49.99 -15.26
N GLU A 531 14.73 50.80 -15.17
CA GLU A 531 15.38 51.09 -13.89
C GLU A 531 14.48 51.96 -13.00
N VAL A 532 14.38 51.54 -11.74
CA VAL A 532 13.65 52.21 -10.66
C VAL A 532 14.54 52.17 -9.42
N ASP A 533 14.86 53.36 -8.89
CA ASP A 533 15.73 53.52 -7.71
C ASP A 533 14.94 53.70 -6.41
N ASP A 534 13.71 54.21 -6.51
CA ASP A 534 12.86 54.52 -5.36
C ASP A 534 11.90 53.39 -4.97
N ILE A 535 12.02 52.22 -5.61
CA ILE A 535 11.13 51.06 -5.43
C ILE A 535 11.98 49.83 -5.09
N SER A 536 11.61 49.10 -4.04
CA SER A 536 12.27 47.84 -3.67
C SER A 536 12.18 46.83 -4.82
N LYS A 537 13.29 46.15 -5.11
CA LYS A 537 13.37 45.07 -6.10
C LYS A 537 13.15 43.69 -5.48
N SER A 538 12.77 43.63 -4.21
CA SER A 538 12.40 42.40 -3.52
C SER A 538 11.21 42.61 -2.60
N ALA A 539 10.38 41.58 -2.45
CA ALA A 539 9.25 41.56 -1.53
C ALA A 539 9.19 40.23 -0.78
N ASN A 540 8.94 40.27 0.53
CA ASN A 540 8.64 39.12 1.36
C ASN A 540 7.12 38.96 1.48
N ILE A 541 6.57 37.87 0.96
CA ILE A 541 5.13 37.61 0.98
C ILE A 541 4.82 36.54 2.00
N VAL A 542 3.88 36.82 2.88
CA VAL A 542 3.38 35.86 3.87
C VAL A 542 2.10 35.23 3.34
N LEU A 543 2.07 33.90 3.27
CA LEU A 543 0.92 33.12 2.84
C LEU A 543 0.41 32.21 3.94
N VAL A 544 -0.89 31.96 3.95
CA VAL A 544 -1.56 30.98 4.80
C VAL A 544 -2.26 29.94 3.92
N LEU A 545 -2.20 28.68 4.32
CA LEU A 545 -2.97 27.60 3.69
C LEU A 545 -4.28 27.40 4.46
N GLU A 546 -5.42 27.67 3.82
CA GLU A 546 -6.75 27.44 4.39
C GLU A 546 -7.67 26.78 3.35
N ASN A 547 -8.40 25.73 3.74
CA ASN A 547 -9.39 25.06 2.87
C ASN A 547 -8.85 24.67 1.47
N GLU A 548 -7.64 24.07 1.42
CA GLU A 548 -6.93 23.69 0.19
C GLU A 548 -6.59 24.87 -0.76
N ARG A 549 -6.49 26.11 -0.25
CA ARG A 549 -6.06 27.29 -1.01
C ARG A 549 -5.07 28.14 -0.24
N PHE A 550 -4.04 28.62 -0.93
CA PHE A 550 -3.14 29.63 -0.38
C PHE A 550 -3.72 31.04 -0.54
N TYR A 551 -3.62 31.82 0.54
CA TYR A 551 -3.96 33.23 0.56
C TYR A 551 -2.79 34.06 1.04
N VAL A 552 -2.61 35.24 0.46
CA VAL A 552 -1.67 36.25 0.92
C VAL A 552 -2.27 36.99 2.11
N VAL A 553 -1.50 37.08 3.18
CA VAL A 553 -1.90 37.72 4.45
C VAL A 553 -0.98 38.88 4.86
N GLY A 554 0.15 39.08 4.17
CA GLY A 554 1.06 40.20 4.45
C GLY A 554 2.17 40.35 3.42
N ILE A 555 2.79 41.54 3.39
CA ILE A 555 3.94 41.88 2.54
C ILE A 555 4.95 42.69 3.34
N ASP A 556 6.24 42.31 3.31
CA ASP A 556 7.35 43.07 3.92
C ASP A 556 7.14 43.43 5.41
N ASN A 557 6.47 42.53 6.15
CA ASN A 557 6.07 42.69 7.57
C ASN A 557 4.96 43.73 7.82
N ALA A 558 4.22 44.15 6.79
CA ALA A 558 2.99 44.94 6.89
C ALA A 558 1.75 44.08 6.70
#